data_AF-A0A9E2DBG7-F1
#
_entry.id   AF-A0A9E2DBG7-F1
#
_cell.length_a   1.000
_cell.length_b   1.000
_cell.length_c   1.000
_cell.angle_alpha   90.00
_cell.angle_beta   90.00
_cell.angle_gamma   90.00
#
_symmetry.space_group_name_H-M   'P 1'
#
loop_
_entity.id
_entity.type
_entity.pdbx_description
1 polymer ?
#
loop_
_entity_poly.entity_id
_entity_poly.type
_entity_poly.pdbx_seq_one_letter_code
_entity_poly.pdbx_strand_id
1 'polypeptide(L)'
;MIKLECSMKNAPDKSIRWPYLYDFVRRKFFSEIDYFFANKLLDDSDEDVAAVLCYLMASAQNGHLCVTISDDVITPNPLSVLNISEDNDDVLTAEEQQRLSKMILSGKKKLPSNITADVSSGDATATKPLCLYDGDLYLQRHWIYETMFLDNISRIMKTTPAIQYDENISEKL
;
A
#
# COMPACT_ATOMS: atom_id res chain seq x y z
N MET A 1 26.75 -9.94 -16.94
CA MET A 1 26.03 -9.27 -15.84
C MET A 1 26.33 -7.78 -15.98
N ILE A 2 25.41 -7.02 -16.60
CA ILE A 2 25.65 -5.61 -17.00
C ILE A 2 25.24 -4.73 -15.82
N LYS A 3 26.22 -4.13 -15.13
CA LYS A 3 25.96 -3.03 -14.19
C LYS A 3 25.70 -1.76 -15.00
N LEU A 4 24.44 -1.38 -15.11
CA LEU A 4 24.06 -0.05 -15.59
C LEU A 4 24.27 0.95 -14.45
N GLU A 5 25.50 1.45 -14.32
CA GLU A 5 25.78 2.60 -13.46
C GLU A 5 25.32 3.88 -14.17
N CYS A 6 24.03 4.20 -14.03
CA CYS A 6 23.49 5.48 -14.46
C CYS A 6 23.95 6.56 -13.47
N SER A 7 25.10 7.17 -13.76
CA SER A 7 25.66 8.28 -12.99
C SER A 7 24.82 9.54 -13.20
N MET A 8 23.77 9.70 -12.41
CA MET A 8 22.96 10.93 -12.36
C MET A 8 23.58 11.93 -11.38
N LYS A 9 24.71 12.54 -11.76
CA LYS A 9 25.23 13.76 -11.11
C LYS A 9 24.59 14.99 -11.76
N ASN A 10 23.28 15.18 -11.57
CA ASN A 10 22.60 16.41 -11.99
C ASN A 10 22.28 17.27 -10.78
N ALA A 11 22.46 18.59 -10.94
CA ALA A 11 22.06 19.61 -9.97
C ALA A 11 20.62 19.37 -9.49
N PRO A 12 20.26 19.78 -8.25
CA PRO A 12 18.90 19.60 -7.74
C PRO A 12 17.92 20.23 -8.72
N ASP A 13 17.11 19.38 -9.33
CA ASP A 13 16.07 19.81 -10.25
C ASP A 13 15.10 20.69 -9.45
N LYS A 14 14.89 21.93 -9.91
CA LYS A 14 13.95 22.87 -9.27
C LYS A 14 12.50 22.33 -9.30
N SER A 15 12.27 21.21 -9.96
CA SER A 15 10.99 20.48 -10.00
C SER A 15 10.72 19.56 -8.79
N ILE A 16 11.70 19.33 -7.90
CA ILE A 16 11.49 18.42 -6.76
C ILE A 16 10.55 19.05 -5.75
N ARG A 17 9.33 18.55 -5.74
CA ARG A 17 8.24 19.04 -4.91
C ARG A 17 8.34 18.67 -3.42
N TRP A 18 8.78 17.44 -3.13
CA TRP A 18 8.88 16.89 -1.78
C TRP A 18 10.30 16.40 -1.55
N PRO A 19 11.21 17.31 -1.13
CA PRO A 19 12.64 17.01 -1.08
C PRO A 19 12.99 15.89 -0.09
N TYR A 20 12.27 15.79 1.03
CA TYR A 20 12.55 14.77 2.04
C TYR A 20 12.15 13.39 1.51
N LEU A 21 10.96 13.24 0.94
CA LEU A 21 10.56 11.96 0.32
C LEU A 21 11.41 11.60 -0.90
N TYR A 22 11.84 12.60 -1.67
CA TYR A 22 12.71 12.34 -2.81
C TYR A 22 14.07 11.78 -2.38
N ASP A 23 14.57 12.13 -1.20
CA ASP A 23 15.77 11.50 -0.63
C ASP A 23 15.57 9.99 -0.42
N PHE A 24 14.41 9.58 0.09
CA PHE A 24 14.05 8.16 0.24
C PHE A 24 13.98 7.42 -1.11
N VAL A 25 13.54 8.10 -2.17
CA VAL A 25 13.56 7.55 -3.53
C VAL A 25 14.97 7.37 -4.05
N ARG A 26 15.85 8.36 -3.81
CA ARG A 26 17.27 8.29 -4.21
C ARG A 26 18.00 7.15 -3.51
N ARG A 27 17.67 6.92 -2.24
CA ARG A 27 18.17 5.82 -1.40
C ARG A 27 17.43 4.49 -1.63
N LYS A 28 16.51 4.46 -2.60
CA LYS A 28 15.75 3.27 -3.04
C LYS A 28 14.86 2.63 -1.97
N PHE A 29 14.47 3.38 -0.93
CA PHE A 29 13.42 2.96 -0.01
C PHE A 29 12.03 3.02 -0.66
N PHE A 30 11.80 4.06 -1.47
CA PHE A 30 10.63 4.14 -2.34
C PHE A 30 11.05 4.01 -3.80
N SER A 31 10.18 3.45 -4.63
CA SER A 31 10.41 3.46 -6.07
C SER A 31 10.10 4.84 -6.67
N GLU A 32 10.70 5.14 -7.82
CA GLU A 32 10.39 6.35 -8.57
C GLU A 32 8.93 6.38 -9.03
N ILE A 33 8.34 5.20 -9.23
CA ILE A 33 6.94 5.03 -9.60
C ILE A 33 6.02 5.47 -8.45
N ASP A 34 6.36 5.11 -7.20
CA ASP A 34 5.58 5.50 -6.03
C ASP A 34 5.54 7.03 -5.90
N TYR A 35 6.70 7.68 -5.99
CA TYR A 35 6.79 9.14 -5.95
C TYR A 35 6.05 9.80 -7.12
N PHE A 36 6.18 9.25 -8.32
CA PHE A 36 5.48 9.74 -9.50
C PHE A 36 3.96 9.68 -9.32
N PHE A 37 3.41 8.56 -8.85
CA PHE A 37 1.98 8.43 -8.60
C PHE A 37 1.51 9.38 -7.50
N ALA A 38 2.27 9.52 -6.41
CA ALA A 38 1.94 10.49 -5.37
C ALA A 38 1.88 11.91 -5.95
N ASN A 39 2.85 12.30 -6.77
CA ASN A 39 2.90 13.62 -7.40
C ASN A 39 1.81 13.85 -8.47
N LYS A 40 1.32 12.79 -9.10
CA LYS A 40 0.22 12.87 -10.08
C LYS A 40 -1.16 12.86 -9.43
N LEU A 41 -1.31 12.14 -8.33
CA LEU A 41 -2.58 11.98 -7.64
C LEU A 41 -2.84 13.13 -6.67
N LEU A 42 -1.79 13.69 -6.11
CA LEU A 42 -1.87 14.85 -5.23
C LEU A 42 -1.57 16.11 -6.06
N ASP A 43 -2.57 16.99 -6.14
CA ASP A 43 -2.37 18.42 -6.43
C ASP A 43 -1.57 19.05 -5.28
N ASP A 44 -1.76 20.31 -4.87
CA ASP A 44 -0.95 21.07 -3.90
C ASP A 44 -0.90 20.56 -2.42
N SER A 45 -1.07 19.27 -2.18
CA SER A 45 -0.97 18.61 -0.87
C SER A 45 0.44 18.62 -0.23
N ASP A 46 0.43 18.49 1.10
CA ASP A 46 1.60 18.37 1.96
C ASP A 46 2.44 17.12 1.67
N GLU A 47 3.75 17.21 1.98
CA GLU A 47 4.69 16.09 1.89
C GLU A 47 4.27 14.89 2.77
N ASP A 48 3.63 15.15 3.92
CA ASP A 48 3.07 14.10 4.80
C ASP A 48 2.07 13.21 4.05
N VAL A 49 1.20 13.81 3.23
CA VAL A 49 0.16 13.08 2.48
C VAL A 49 0.80 12.22 1.39
N ALA A 50 1.84 12.75 0.75
CA ALA A 50 2.63 12.00 -0.22
C ALA A 50 3.34 10.81 0.45
N ALA A 51 3.80 10.95 1.69
CA ALA A 51 4.45 9.88 2.44
C ALA A 51 3.50 8.70 2.64
N VAL A 52 2.23 8.96 2.95
CA VAL A 52 1.19 7.93 3.07
C VAL A 52 1.00 7.18 1.77
N LEU A 53 0.93 7.89 0.63
CA LEU A 53 0.76 7.25 -0.67
C LEU A 53 1.96 6.39 -1.04
N CYS A 54 3.19 6.92 -0.90
CA CYS A 54 4.41 6.17 -1.17
C CYS A 54 4.49 4.91 -0.29
N TYR A 55 4.17 5.05 1.00
CA TYR A 55 4.15 3.93 1.94
C TYR A 55 3.07 2.89 1.58
N LEU A 56 1.85 3.30 1.25
CA LEU A 56 0.79 2.39 0.82
C LEU A 56 1.19 1.61 -0.44
N MET A 57 1.81 2.26 -1.42
CA MET A 57 2.27 1.60 -2.65
C MET A 57 3.45 0.65 -2.38
N ALA A 58 4.39 1.04 -1.53
CA ALA A 58 5.48 0.15 -1.10
C ALA A 58 4.93 -1.08 -0.35
N SER A 59 3.97 -0.90 0.55
CA SER A 59 3.30 -2.02 1.25
C SER A 59 2.61 -2.95 0.25
N ALA A 60 1.91 -2.39 -0.74
CA ALA A 60 1.28 -3.14 -1.82
C ALA A 60 2.29 -3.96 -2.65
N GLN A 61 3.45 -3.40 -2.97
CA GLN A 61 4.52 -4.12 -3.69
C GLN A 61 5.11 -5.27 -2.86
N ASN A 62 5.06 -5.17 -1.52
CA ASN A 62 5.44 -6.24 -0.60
C ASN A 62 4.30 -7.23 -0.29
N GLY A 63 3.19 -7.18 -1.05
CA GLY A 63 2.09 -8.13 -0.94
C GLY A 63 1.04 -7.81 0.13
N HIS A 64 1.12 -6.65 0.79
CA HIS A 64 0.09 -6.21 1.72
C HIS A 64 -1.11 -5.63 0.96
N LEU A 65 -2.32 -6.06 1.28
CA LEU A 65 -3.55 -5.58 0.62
C LEU A 65 -3.92 -4.15 1.05
N CYS A 66 -3.74 -3.85 2.33
CA CYS A 66 -4.00 -2.56 2.96
C CYS A 66 -2.92 -2.19 3.97
N VAL A 67 -3.07 -0.98 4.53
CA VAL A 67 -2.31 -0.53 5.69
C VAL A 67 -3.27 0.02 6.75
N THR A 68 -3.06 -0.36 8.00
CA THR A 68 -3.75 0.21 9.17
C THR A 68 -2.93 1.38 9.69
N ILE A 69 -3.55 2.55 9.83
CA ILE A 69 -2.90 3.75 10.38
C ILE A 69 -3.81 4.33 11.47
N SER A 70 -3.53 3.99 12.72
CA SER A 70 -4.35 4.34 13.88
C SER A 70 -3.50 4.99 14.98
N ASP A 71 -3.84 6.22 15.37
CA ASP A 71 -3.19 7.06 16.41
C ASP A 71 -1.66 7.06 16.46
N ASP A 72 -1.03 5.97 16.88
CA ASP A 72 0.43 5.81 16.98
C ASP A 72 0.96 4.49 16.37
N VAL A 73 0.09 3.68 15.77
CA VAL A 73 0.41 2.37 15.20
C VAL A 73 0.23 2.42 13.68
N ILE A 74 1.27 1.97 12.97
CA ILE A 74 1.27 1.76 11.53
C ILE A 74 1.52 0.27 11.29
N THR A 75 0.57 -0.39 10.65
CA THR A 75 0.66 -1.81 10.28
C THR A 75 0.49 -1.96 8.77
N PRO A 76 1.41 -2.63 8.07
CA PRO A 76 2.67 -3.23 8.55
C PRO A 76 3.69 -2.18 9.04
N ASN A 77 4.70 -2.59 9.80
CA ASN A 77 5.73 -1.65 10.25
C ASN A 77 6.47 -1.03 9.03
N PRO A 78 6.65 0.31 8.96
CA PRO A 78 7.34 0.94 7.83
C PRO A 78 8.74 0.37 7.54
N LEU A 79 9.50 0.00 8.57
CA LEU A 79 10.85 -0.54 8.41
C LEU A 79 10.84 -1.92 7.75
N SER A 80 9.86 -2.76 8.08
CA SER A 80 9.71 -4.07 7.44
C SER A 80 9.31 -3.96 5.98
N VAL A 81 8.52 -2.94 5.60
CA VAL A 81 8.08 -2.73 4.22
C VAL A 81 9.20 -2.21 3.33
N LEU A 82 10.01 -1.30 3.85
CA LEU A 82 11.06 -0.65 3.06
C LEU A 82 12.31 -1.54 2.86
N ASN A 83 12.24 -2.83 3.24
CA ASN A 83 13.30 -3.82 3.09
C ASN A 83 14.68 -3.28 3.50
N ILE A 84 14.71 -2.56 4.63
CA ILE A 84 15.94 -2.02 5.20
C ILE A 84 16.68 -3.20 5.83
N SER A 85 17.37 -3.97 4.99
CA SER A 85 18.22 -5.08 5.41
C SER A 85 19.55 -4.55 5.94
N GLU A 86 20.11 -5.22 6.94
CA GLU A 86 21.42 -4.90 7.53
C GLU A 86 22.57 -4.95 6.51
N ASP A 87 22.38 -5.61 5.37
CA ASP A 87 23.39 -5.75 4.31
C ASP A 87 23.46 -4.54 3.34
N ASN A 88 22.57 -3.54 3.48
CA ASN A 88 22.64 -2.30 2.70
C ASN A 88 23.37 -1.22 3.52
N ASP A 89 24.35 -0.56 2.90
CA ASP A 89 25.08 0.58 3.51
C ASP A 89 24.15 1.76 3.88
N ASP A 90 22.91 1.76 3.38
CA ASP A 90 21.96 2.85 3.53
C ASP A 90 20.85 2.47 4.52
N VAL A 91 21.16 2.56 5.81
CA VAL A 91 20.22 2.31 6.91
C VAL A 91 19.59 3.63 7.36
N LEU A 92 18.26 3.65 7.57
CA LEU A 92 17.60 4.80 8.18
C LEU A 92 18.04 4.97 9.63
N THR A 93 18.48 6.16 10.00
CA THR A 93 18.72 6.54 11.39
C THR A 93 17.42 6.51 12.19
N ALA A 94 17.50 6.29 13.51
CA ALA A 94 16.31 6.27 14.38
C ALA A 94 15.47 7.57 14.28
N GLU A 95 16.10 8.72 14.04
CA GLU A 95 15.43 10.00 13.82
C GLU A 95 14.63 10.01 12.52
N GLU A 96 15.21 9.52 11.42
CA GLU A 96 14.52 9.43 10.13
C GLU A 96 13.35 8.45 10.18
N GLN A 97 13.54 7.31 10.86
CA GLN A 97 12.47 6.34 11.08
C GLN A 97 11.30 6.99 11.83
N GLN A 98 11.59 7.66 12.94
CA GLN A 98 10.58 8.36 13.72
C GLN A 98 9.90 9.46 12.91
N ARG A 99 10.66 10.22 12.11
CA ARG A 99 10.14 11.27 11.25
C ARG A 99 9.21 10.71 10.18
N LEU A 100 9.61 9.64 9.49
CA LEU A 100 8.76 8.97 8.50
C LEU A 100 7.45 8.49 9.12
N SER A 101 7.51 7.81 10.26
CA SER A 101 6.29 7.37 10.97
C SER A 101 5.39 8.54 11.33
N LYS A 102 5.95 9.64 11.84
CA LYS A 102 5.17 10.86 12.13
C LYS A 102 4.50 11.43 10.88
N MET A 103 5.21 11.47 9.76
CA MET A 103 4.66 11.94 8.47
C MET A 103 3.52 11.06 7.96
N ILE A 104 3.64 9.73 8.09
CA ILE A 104 2.56 8.81 7.71
C ILE A 104 1.32 9.03 8.60
N LEU A 105 1.51 9.13 9.92
CA LEU A 105 0.43 9.37 10.88
C LEU A 105 -0.26 10.74 10.64
N SER A 106 0.51 11.81 10.45
CA SER A 106 -0.05 13.15 10.18
C SER A 106 -0.69 13.23 8.80
N GLY A 107 -0.08 12.61 7.80
CA GLY A 107 -0.57 12.56 6.43
C GLY A 107 -1.91 11.86 6.31
N LYS A 108 -2.12 10.77 7.07
CA LYS A 108 -3.39 10.04 7.07
C LYS A 108 -4.56 10.94 7.49
N LYS A 109 -4.35 11.80 8.49
CA LYS A 109 -5.36 12.76 8.98
C LYS A 109 -5.65 13.87 7.98
N LYS A 110 -4.75 14.11 7.02
CA LYS A 110 -4.83 15.14 5.99
C LYS A 110 -5.18 14.58 4.60
N LEU A 111 -5.51 13.29 4.48
CA LEU A 111 -5.85 12.70 3.19
C LEU A 111 -7.02 13.45 2.56
N PRO A 112 -6.88 13.92 1.31
CA PRO A 112 -7.89 14.77 0.71
C PRO A 112 -9.08 13.91 0.25
N SER A 113 -10.29 14.38 0.53
CA SER A 113 -11.52 13.62 0.29
C SER A 113 -11.81 13.39 -1.19
N ASN A 114 -11.17 14.11 -2.12
CA ASN A 114 -11.32 13.87 -3.56
C ASN A 114 -10.68 12.56 -4.01
N ILE A 115 -9.65 12.05 -3.32
CA ILE A 115 -8.95 10.80 -3.69
C ILE A 115 -9.28 9.62 -2.77
N THR A 116 -9.96 9.86 -1.64
CA THR A 116 -10.33 8.81 -0.67
C THR A 116 -11.85 8.63 -0.60
N ALA A 117 -12.31 7.38 -0.71
CA ALA A 117 -13.70 6.98 -0.49
C ALA A 117 -13.79 6.19 0.82
N ASP A 118 -14.76 6.53 1.67
CA ASP A 118 -15.18 5.66 2.76
C ASP A 118 -16.10 4.58 2.18
N VAL A 119 -15.69 3.32 2.30
CA VAL A 119 -16.40 2.18 1.72
C VAL A 119 -17.01 1.30 2.82
N SER A 120 -18.06 0.56 2.47
CA SER A 120 -18.70 -0.40 3.37
C SER A 120 -18.46 -1.84 2.91
N SER A 121 -18.64 -2.80 3.82
CA SER A 121 -18.47 -4.23 3.52
C SER A 121 -19.36 -4.65 2.33
N GLY A 122 -18.76 -5.34 1.35
CA GLY A 122 -19.45 -5.81 0.14
C GLY A 122 -19.60 -4.76 -0.98
N ASP A 123 -19.13 -3.53 -0.79
CA ASP A 123 -19.16 -2.51 -1.84
C ASP A 123 -17.93 -2.60 -2.76
N ALA A 124 -18.05 -3.34 -3.86
CA ALA A 124 -17.02 -3.41 -4.89
C ALA A 124 -17.02 -2.21 -5.86
N THR A 125 -17.81 -1.15 -5.63
CA THR A 125 -18.03 -0.05 -6.58
C THR A 125 -17.24 1.22 -6.27
N ALA A 126 -16.18 1.12 -5.45
CA ALA A 126 -15.32 2.25 -5.15
C ALA A 126 -14.84 2.96 -6.42
N THR A 127 -15.05 4.28 -6.52
CA THR A 127 -14.71 5.09 -7.70
C THR A 127 -13.45 5.93 -7.53
N LYS A 128 -13.00 6.08 -6.29
CA LYS A 128 -11.80 6.85 -5.93
C LYS A 128 -10.58 5.93 -5.84
N PRO A 129 -9.38 6.46 -6.09
CA PRO A 129 -8.15 5.67 -6.13
C PRO A 129 -7.77 5.06 -4.77
N LEU A 130 -8.19 5.66 -3.66
CA LEU A 130 -8.02 5.13 -2.31
C LEU A 130 -9.36 4.80 -1.66
N CYS A 131 -9.39 3.71 -0.90
CA CYS A 131 -10.55 3.31 -0.10
C CYS A 131 -10.18 3.28 1.38
N LEU A 132 -11.09 3.70 2.25
CA LEU A 132 -10.99 3.59 3.69
C LEU A 132 -12.09 2.66 4.19
N TYR A 133 -11.70 1.55 4.80
CA TYR A 133 -12.61 0.56 5.37
C TYR A 133 -12.17 0.26 6.78
N ASP A 134 -13.02 0.54 7.77
CA ASP A 134 -12.75 0.27 9.20
C ASP A 134 -11.38 0.78 9.70
N GLY A 135 -10.94 1.94 9.21
CA GLY A 135 -9.64 2.52 9.55
C GLY A 135 -8.46 2.05 8.68
N ASP A 136 -8.64 0.99 7.90
CA ASP A 136 -7.65 0.47 6.96
C ASP A 136 -7.70 1.20 5.62
N LEU A 137 -6.52 1.57 5.12
CA LEU A 137 -6.34 2.27 3.86
C LEU A 137 -5.92 1.30 2.76
N TYR A 138 -6.67 1.33 1.67
CA TYR A 138 -6.50 0.46 0.51
C TYR A 138 -6.20 1.25 -0.76
N LEU A 139 -5.48 0.62 -1.68
CA LEU A 139 -5.59 0.95 -3.09
C LEU A 139 -6.93 0.43 -3.61
N GLN A 140 -7.66 1.22 -4.40
CA GLN A 140 -8.97 0.85 -4.97
C GLN A 140 -9.00 -0.56 -5.57
N ARG A 141 -7.99 -0.87 -6.39
CA ARG A 141 -7.88 -2.18 -7.04
C ARG A 141 -7.79 -3.33 -6.04
N HIS A 142 -7.06 -3.14 -4.93
CA HIS A 142 -6.90 -4.16 -3.90
C HIS A 142 -8.20 -4.37 -3.14
N TRP A 143 -8.93 -3.29 -2.81
CA TRP A 143 -10.25 -3.37 -2.19
C TRP A 143 -11.26 -4.14 -3.06
N ILE A 144 -11.31 -3.84 -4.36
CA ILE A 144 -12.18 -4.54 -5.31
C ILE A 144 -11.86 -6.04 -5.33
N TYR A 145 -10.59 -6.40 -5.41
CA TYR A 145 -10.17 -7.81 -5.45
C TYR A 145 -10.44 -8.54 -4.14
N GLU A 146 -10.17 -7.91 -2.99
CA GLU A 146 -10.49 -8.50 -1.68
C GLU A 146 -12.00 -8.74 -1.56
N THR A 147 -12.82 -7.74 -1.90
CA THR A 147 -14.28 -7.84 -1.84
C THR A 147 -14.79 -8.97 -2.73
N MET A 148 -14.36 -9.02 -3.99
CA MET A 148 -14.74 -10.09 -4.92
C MET A 148 -14.28 -11.46 -4.42
N PHE A 149 -13.09 -11.56 -3.82
CA PHE A 149 -12.60 -12.80 -3.25
C PHE A 149 -13.49 -13.27 -2.10
N LEU A 150 -13.77 -12.40 -1.13
CA LEU A 150 -14.62 -12.69 0.03
C LEU A 150 -16.04 -13.08 -0.39
N ASP A 151 -16.61 -12.42 -1.39
CA ASP A 151 -17.93 -12.76 -1.94
C ASP A 151 -17.95 -14.17 -2.52
N ASN A 152 -16.92 -14.55 -3.27
CA ASN A 152 -16.81 -15.89 -3.84
C ASN A 152 -16.65 -16.96 -2.74
N ILE A 153 -15.85 -16.71 -1.71
CA ILE A 153 -15.72 -17.61 -0.56
C ILE A 153 -17.05 -17.73 0.19
N SER A 154 -17.74 -16.62 0.45
CA SER A 154 -19.05 -16.61 1.09
C SER A 154 -20.07 -17.44 0.31
N ARG A 155 -20.03 -17.35 -1.03
CA ARG A 155 -20.89 -18.15 -1.91
C ARG A 155 -20.60 -19.65 -1.78
N ILE A 156 -19.33 -20.05 -1.80
CA ILE A 156 -18.94 -21.46 -1.65
C ILE A 156 -19.39 -22.02 -0.30
N MET A 157 -19.21 -21.25 0.78
CA MET A 157 -19.62 -21.66 2.14
C MET A 157 -21.13 -21.82 2.29
N LYS A 158 -21.92 -21.08 1.52
CA LYS A 158 -23.40 -21.15 1.53
C LYS A 158 -23.94 -22.24 0.61
N THR A 159 -23.18 -22.67 -0.39
CA THR A 159 -23.59 -23.77 -1.27
C THR A 159 -23.37 -25.11 -0.59
N THR A 160 -24.44 -25.86 -0.35
CA THR A 160 -24.33 -27.28 0.03
C THR A 160 -23.68 -28.04 -1.12
N PRO A 161 -22.59 -28.80 -0.90
CA PRO A 161 -21.95 -29.56 -1.96
C PRO A 161 -22.95 -30.57 -2.54
N ALA A 162 -23.18 -30.50 -3.85
CA ALA A 162 -24.11 -31.38 -4.57
C ALA A 162 -23.53 -32.78 -4.82
N ILE A 163 -22.59 -33.23 -3.98
CA ILE A 163 -22.08 -34.60 -4.06
C ILE A 163 -23.22 -35.51 -3.60
N GLN A 164 -23.98 -36.01 -4.57
CA GLN A 164 -24.88 -37.11 -4.34
C GLN A 164 -24.00 -38.33 -4.07
N TYR A 165 -24.03 -38.83 -2.83
CA TYR A 165 -23.45 -40.13 -2.53
C TYR A 165 -24.23 -41.17 -3.32
N ASP A 166 -23.56 -41.86 -4.24
CA ASP A 166 -24.14 -43.04 -4.89
C ASP A 166 -24.10 -44.19 -3.88
N GLU A 167 -25.22 -44.44 -3.22
CA GLU A 167 -25.39 -45.52 -2.24
C GLU A 167 -25.09 -46.91 -2.85
N ASN A 168 -25.08 -47.04 -4.18
CA ASN A 168 -24.82 -48.30 -4.87
C ASN A 168 -23.33 -48.69 -4.93
N ILE A 169 -22.40 -47.81 -4.57
CA ILE A 169 -20.95 -48.11 -4.61
C ILE A 169 -20.52 -48.96 -3.40
N SER A 170 -21.22 -48.88 -2.26
CA SER A 170 -20.90 -49.67 -1.06
C SER A 170 -21.24 -51.16 -1.15
N GLU A 171 -22.07 -51.60 -2.09
CA GLU A 171 -22.44 -53.01 -2.23
C GLU A 171 -21.48 -53.83 -3.14
N LYS A 172 -20.47 -53.18 -3.74
CA LYS A 172 -19.54 -53.81 -4.70
C LYS A 172 -18.10 -54.00 -4.21
N LEU A 173 -17.82 -53.74 -2.93
CA LEU A 173 -16.52 -54.00 -2.27
C LEU A 173 -16.68 -55.05 -1.18
#